data_AF-A0A1E4Q3Q3-F1
#
_entry.id   AF-A0A1E4Q3Q3-F1
#
_cell.length_a   1.000
_cell.length_b   1.000
_cell.length_c   1.000
_cell.angle_alpha   90.00
_cell.angle_beta   90.00
_cell.angle_gamma   90.00
#
_symmetry.space_group_name_H-M   'P 1'
#
loop_
_entity.id
_entity.type
_entity.pdbx_description
1 polymer ?
#
loop_
_entity_poly.entity_id
_entity_poly.type
_entity_poly.pdbx_seq_one_letter_code
_entity_poly.pdbx_strand_id
1 'polypeptide(L)'
;MRAISERDLAVVIPLLAAKIRDLTLELRASEARGGEPSDEVVEDRMQIQEMLEQYDGILDSLREEYEEGLKEGVQLPAFDDLVRPFQI
;
A
#
# COMPACT_ATOMS: atom_id res chain seq x y z
N MET A 1 8.17 7.40 -22.21
CA MET A 1 9.11 6.32 -21.84
C MET A 1 8.56 5.76 -20.55
N ARG A 2 7.93 4.56 -20.55
CA ARG A 2 7.48 3.93 -19.29
C ARG A 2 8.73 3.58 -18.47
N ALA A 3 8.73 3.95 -17.19
CA ALA A 3 9.91 3.82 -16.34
C ALA A 3 10.08 2.42 -15.76
N ILE A 4 8.99 1.63 -15.68
CA ILE A 4 8.92 0.32 -15.03
C ILE A 4 8.09 -0.62 -15.92
N SER A 5 8.46 -1.90 -16.02
CA SER A 5 7.69 -2.87 -16.81
C SER A 5 6.49 -3.41 -16.03
N GLU A 6 5.45 -3.91 -16.72
CA GLU A 6 4.27 -4.49 -16.09
C GLU A 6 4.62 -5.70 -15.20
N ARG A 7 5.71 -6.41 -15.52
CA ARG A 7 6.24 -7.51 -14.70
C ARG A 7 6.85 -7.00 -13.39
N ASP A 8 7.54 -5.87 -13.44
CA ASP A 8 8.10 -5.24 -12.25
C ASP A 8 6.97 -4.67 -11.37
N LEU A 9 5.95 -4.06 -11.99
CA LEU A 9 4.74 -3.61 -11.29
C LEU A 9 4.03 -4.78 -10.58
N ALA A 10 3.93 -5.95 -11.22
CA ALA A 10 3.33 -7.15 -10.61
C ALA A 10 4.11 -7.66 -9.39
N VAL A 11 5.36 -7.25 -9.19
CA VAL A 11 6.16 -7.54 -7.99
C VAL A 11 6.07 -6.42 -6.96
N VAL A 12 6.10 -5.16 -7.39
CA VAL A 12 6.10 -4.00 -6.49
C VAL A 12 4.74 -3.79 -5.84
N ILE A 13 3.64 -3.92 -6.57
CA ILE A 13 2.27 -3.76 -6.08
C ILE A 13 1.99 -4.62 -4.83
N PRO A 14 2.23 -5.95 -4.83
CA PRO A 14 1.98 -6.76 -3.65
C PRO A 14 2.91 -6.42 -2.47
N LEU A 15 4.15 -5.98 -2.73
CA LEU A 15 5.07 -5.55 -1.67
C LEU A 15 4.59 -4.26 -1.00
N LEU A 16 4.10 -3.30 -1.78
CA LEU A 16 3.53 -2.06 -1.26
C LEU A 16 2.24 -2.34 -0.49
N ALA A 17 1.35 -3.18 -1.03
CA ALA A 17 0.14 -3.60 -0.35
C ALA A 17 0.44 -4.30 0.99
N ALA A 18 1.45 -5.17 1.04
CA ALA A 18 1.91 -5.78 2.29
C ALA A 18 2.40 -4.73 3.30
N LYS A 19 3.15 -3.72 2.84
CA LYS A 19 3.66 -2.66 3.72
C LYS A 19 2.55 -1.77 4.27
N ILE A 20 1.57 -1.41 3.45
CA ILE A 20 0.35 -0.67 3.86
C ILE A 20 -0.39 -1.46 4.94
N ARG A 21 -0.58 -2.78 4.72
CA ARG A 21 -1.21 -3.66 5.69
C ARG A 21 -0.48 -3.63 7.04
N ASP A 22 0.83 -3.82 7.02
CA ASP A 22 1.63 -3.90 8.25
C ASP A 22 1.59 -2.58 9.03
N LEU A 23 1.73 -1.43 8.35
CA LEU A 23 1.60 -0.11 8.98
C LEU A 23 0.19 0.14 9.52
N THR A 24 -0.85 -0.30 8.80
CA THR A 24 -2.23 -0.17 9.27
C THR A 24 -2.48 -1.00 10.54
N LEU A 25 -1.92 -2.21 10.61
CA LEU A 25 -2.00 -3.05 11.81
C LEU A 25 -1.21 -2.44 12.98
N GLU A 26 -0.05 -1.85 12.70
CA GLU A 26 0.75 -1.12 13.69
C GLU A 26 0.00 0.07 14.28
N LEU A 27 -0.63 0.88 13.42
CA LEU A 27 -1.46 2.02 13.83
C LEU A 27 -2.62 1.56 14.72
N ARG A 28 -3.39 0.55 14.28
CA ARG A 28 -4.51 0.00 15.06
C ARG A 28 -4.04 -0.57 16.41
N ALA A 29 -2.89 -1.23 16.44
CA ALA A 29 -2.31 -1.76 17.68
C ALA A 29 -1.84 -0.65 18.63
N SER A 30 -1.35 0.47 18.09
CA SER A 30 -1.03 1.67 18.86
C SER A 30 -2.29 2.29 19.47
N GLU A 31 -3.36 2.43 18.68
CA GLU A 31 -4.66 2.99 19.11
C GLU A 31 -5.37 2.14 20.17
N ALA A 32 -5.25 0.82 20.09
CA ALA A 32 -5.89 -0.11 21.03
C ALA A 32 -5.28 -0.09 22.46
N ARG A 33 -4.13 0.56 22.66
CA ARG A 33 -3.52 0.70 23.99
C ARG A 33 -4.35 1.69 24.82
N GLY A 34 -5.24 1.16 25.65
CA GLY A 34 -6.13 1.97 26.49
C GLY A 34 -5.37 2.93 27.40
N GLY A 35 -5.87 4.16 27.51
CA GLY A 35 -5.25 5.27 28.22
C GLY A 35 -5.16 6.52 27.34
N GLU A 36 -4.78 7.64 27.93
CA GLU A 36 -4.44 8.85 27.18
C GLU A 36 -3.04 8.66 26.57
N PRO A 37 -2.86 8.79 25.25
CA PRO A 37 -1.56 8.63 24.62
C PRO A 37 -0.62 9.77 25.06
N SER A 38 0.66 9.47 25.23
CA SER A 38 1.68 10.51 25.37
C SER A 38 1.87 11.25 24.05
N ASP A 39 2.40 12.48 24.11
CA ASP A 39 2.70 13.30 22.93
C ASP A 39 3.58 12.56 21.90
N GLU A 40 4.58 11.80 22.37
CA GLU A 40 5.45 10.97 21.51
C GLU A 40 4.63 9.92 20.73
N VAL A 41 3.67 9.25 21.39
CA VAL A 41 2.81 8.25 20.74
C VAL A 41 1.86 8.91 19.74
N VAL A 42 1.41 10.14 20.02
CA VAL A 42 0.58 10.90 19.06
C VAL A 42 1.40 11.27 17.83
N GLU A 43 2.63 11.76 18.01
CA GLU A 43 3.54 12.09 16.91
C GLU A 43 3.86 10.87 16.03
N ASP A 44 4.19 9.73 16.64
CA ASP A 44 4.41 8.47 15.93
C ASP A 44 3.19 8.05 15.10
N ARG A 45 1.97 8.17 15.68
CA ARG A 45 0.72 7.86 14.96
C ARG A 45 0.51 8.78 13.77
N MET A 46 0.77 10.08 13.92
CA MET A 46 0.67 11.05 12.82
C MET A 46 1.63 10.71 11.68
N GLN A 47 2.88 10.37 12.00
CA GLN A 47 3.87 9.96 11.00
C GLN A 47 3.44 8.69 10.25
N ILE A 48 2.92 7.68 10.96
CA ILE A 48 2.41 6.46 10.34
C ILE A 48 1.20 6.76 9.42
N GLN A 49 0.29 7.65 9.84
CA GLN A 49 -0.84 8.08 9.02
C GLN A 49 -0.39 8.78 7.75
N GLU A 50 0.55 9.74 7.85
CA GLU A 50 1.10 10.42 6.67
C GLU A 50 1.77 9.45 5.70
N MET A 51 2.52 8.47 6.21
CA MET A 51 3.13 7.43 5.38
C MET A 51 2.09 6.55 4.69
N LEU A 52 1.01 6.17 5.39
CA LEU A 52 -0.09 5.39 4.81
C LEU A 52 -0.76 6.15 3.67
N GLU A 53 -1.09 7.43 3.86
CA GLU A 53 -1.68 8.28 2.82
C GLU A 53 -0.79 8.37 1.58
N GLN A 54 0.52 8.53 1.77
CA GLN A 54 1.49 8.55 0.67
C GLN A 54 1.55 7.20 -0.06
N TYR A 55 1.57 6.09 0.67
CA TYR A 55 1.66 4.76 0.08
C TYR A 55 0.39 4.34 -0.64
N ASP A 56 -0.79 4.70 -0.13
CA ASP A 56 -2.06 4.49 -0.84
C ASP A 56 -2.09 5.30 -2.15
N GLY A 57 -1.67 6.57 -2.13
CA GLY A 57 -1.58 7.38 -3.36
C GLY A 57 -0.58 6.83 -4.39
N ILE A 58 0.54 6.27 -3.94
CA ILE A 58 1.48 5.55 -4.82
C ILE A 58 0.83 4.29 -5.37
N LEU A 59 0.14 3.50 -4.53
CA LEU A 59 -0.51 2.27 -4.95
C LEU A 59 -1.58 2.53 -6.02
N ASP A 60 -2.37 3.60 -5.88
CA ASP A 60 -3.34 4.05 -6.89
C ASP A 60 -2.66 4.43 -8.20
N SER A 61 -1.55 5.16 -8.14
CA SER A 61 -0.77 5.51 -9.34
C SER A 61 -0.22 4.27 -10.05
N LEU A 62 0.30 3.30 -9.29
CA LEU A 62 0.80 2.02 -9.83
C LEU A 62 -0.32 1.15 -10.39
N ARG A 63 -1.51 1.20 -9.79
CA ARG A 63 -2.70 0.52 -10.30
C ARG A 63 -3.05 1.03 -11.69
N GLU A 64 -3.11 2.34 -11.86
CA GLU A 64 -3.44 2.95 -13.16
C GLU A 64 -2.44 2.54 -14.25
N GLU A 65 -1.14 2.63 -13.96
CA GLU A 65 -0.07 2.22 -14.89
C GLU A 65 -0.16 0.71 -15.22
N TYR A 66 -0.41 -0.12 -14.22
CA TYR A 66 -0.53 -1.57 -14.38
C TYR A 66 -1.75 -1.96 -15.22
N GLU A 67 -2.93 -1.42 -14.90
CA GLU A 67 -4.17 -1.71 -15.62
C GLU A 67 -4.13 -1.17 -17.06
N GLU A 68 -3.43 -0.05 -17.32
CA GLU A 68 -3.17 0.42 -18.68
C GLU A 68 -2.29 -0.56 -19.45
N GLY A 69 -1.18 -1.03 -18.84
CA GLY A 69 -0.29 -2.02 -19.45
C GLY A 69 -0.97 -3.37 -19.73
N LEU A 70 -1.90 -3.81 -18.87
CA LEU A 70 -2.68 -5.04 -19.11
C LEU A 70 -3.53 -4.97 -20.38
N LYS A 71 -4.06 -3.78 -20.74
CA LYS A 71 -4.86 -3.59 -21.96
C LYS A 71 -4.07 -3.82 -23.25
N GLU A 72 -2.75 -3.79 -23.18
CA GLU A 72 -1.85 -4.04 -24.31
C GLU A 72 -1.65 -5.54 -24.60
N GLY A 73 -2.37 -6.42 -23.90
CA GLY A 73 -2.44 -7.86 -24.18
C GLY A 73 -1.44 -8.71 -23.38
N VAL A 74 -0.89 -8.17 -22.30
CA VAL A 74 0.04 -8.88 -21.41
C VAL A 74 -0.74 -9.85 -20.51
N GLN A 75 -0.38 -11.14 -20.53
CA GLN A 75 -0.95 -12.14 -19.61
C GLN A 75 -0.31 -12.01 -18.22
N LEU A 76 -0.89 -11.16 -17.38
CA LEU A 76 -0.55 -11.03 -15.97
C LEU A 76 -1.83 -11.07 -15.11
N PRO A 77 -1.72 -11.34 -13.79
CA PRO A 77 -2.86 -11.33 -12.88
C PRO A 77 -3.62 -10.00 -12.88
N ALA A 78 -4.88 -10.00 -12.47
CA ALA A 78 -5.59 -8.75 -12.23
C ALA A 78 -4.99 -8.05 -11.00
N PHE A 79 -5.05 -6.71 -10.97
CA PHE A 79 -4.62 -5.91 -9.82
C PHE A 79 -5.22 -6.44 -8.50
N ASP A 80 -6.52 -6.71 -8.50
CA ASP A 80 -7.24 -7.24 -7.34
C ASP A 80 -6.65 -8.55 -6.80
N ASP A 81 -6.14 -9.42 -7.68
CA ASP A 81 -5.52 -10.68 -7.25
C ASP A 81 -4.15 -10.44 -6.60
N LEU A 82 -3.43 -9.38 -6.98
CA LEU A 82 -2.14 -9.00 -6.38
C LEU A 82 -2.31 -8.45 -4.96
N VAL A 83 -3.37 -7.68 -4.72
CA VAL A 83 -3.58 -6.99 -3.42
C VAL A 83 -4.46 -7.76 -2.44
N ARG A 84 -5.33 -8.65 -2.92
CA ARG A 84 -6.27 -9.44 -2.08
C ARG A 84 -5.63 -10.11 -0.86
N PRO A 85 -4.43 -10.71 -0.93
CA PRO A 85 -3.82 -11.34 0.24
C PRO A 85 -3.52 -10.38 1.40
N PHE A 86 -3.46 -9.08 1.14
CA PHE A 86 -3.04 -8.06 2.09
C PHE A 86 -4.18 -7.16 2.60
N GLN A 87 -5.42 -7.44 2.21
CA GLN A 87 -6.58 -6.72 2.74
C GLN A 87 -6.78 -7.04 4.23
N ILE A 88 -7.22 -6.03 5.01
CA ILE A 88 -7.45 -6.12 6.46
C ILE A 88 -8.94 -6.26 6.77
#